data_AF-A0A955K719-F1
#
_entry.id   AF-A0A955K719-F1
#
_cell.length_a   1.000
_cell.length_b   1.000
_cell.length_c   1.000
_cell.angle_alpha   90.00
_cell.angle_beta   90.00
_cell.angle_gamma   90.00
#
_symmetry.space_group_name_H-M   'P 1'
#
loop_
_entity.id
_entity.type
_entity.pdbx_description
1 polymer ?
#
loop_
_entity_poly.entity_id
_entity_poly.type
_entity_poly.pdbx_seq_one_letter_code
_entity_poly.pdbx_strand_id
1 'polypeptide(L)'
;MDKIKIPAISGAPQDTDAFFARSSNVIELILAIVGIVAVFIVMYNGLMIIIGGSDPKKIEKHIHGLIWAMVGIAVVLLSYALVNFVLGALTGTA
;
A
#
# COMPACT_ATOMS: atom_id res chain seq x y z
N MET A 1 49.70 -26.71 -7.75
CA MET A 1 49.24 -25.67 -6.80
C MET A 1 48.18 -24.90 -7.53
N ASP A 2 46.95 -25.26 -7.17
CA ASP A 2 45.73 -25.09 -7.95
C ASP A 2 45.28 -23.63 -8.01
N LYS A 3 44.56 -23.34 -9.10
CA LYS A 3 44.02 -22.08 -9.61
C LYS A 3 43.88 -20.95 -8.57
N ILE A 4 44.58 -19.84 -8.87
CA ILE A 4 44.26 -18.48 -8.46
C ILE A 4 42.74 -18.30 -8.44
N LYS A 5 42.20 -18.00 -7.26
CA LYS A 5 40.83 -17.59 -7.03
C LYS A 5 40.63 -16.22 -7.68
N ILE A 6 40.29 -16.22 -8.95
CA ILE A 6 39.76 -15.04 -9.65
C ILE A 6 38.47 -14.69 -8.89
N PRO A 7 38.33 -13.49 -8.30
CA PRO A 7 37.04 -13.05 -7.82
C PRO A 7 36.12 -13.02 -9.03
N ALA A 8 35.08 -13.85 -9.00
CA ALA A 8 33.96 -13.66 -9.88
C ALA A 8 33.44 -12.24 -9.58
N ILE A 9 33.76 -11.30 -10.47
CA ILE A 9 32.90 -10.15 -10.72
C ILE A 9 31.62 -10.77 -11.27
N SER A 10 30.75 -11.19 -10.34
CA SER A 10 29.40 -11.62 -10.61
C SER A 10 28.66 -10.39 -11.11
N GLY A 11 28.69 -10.18 -12.42
CA GLY A 11 27.67 -9.42 -13.10
C GLY A 11 26.32 -10.09 -12.87
N ALA A 12 25.61 -9.64 -11.83
CA ALA A 12 24.16 -9.67 -11.81
C ALA A 12 23.70 -8.21 -11.76
N PRO A 13 22.66 -7.82 -12.51
CA PRO A 13 22.18 -6.45 -12.61
C PRO A 13 21.50 -6.04 -11.29
N GLN A 14 22.30 -5.58 -10.32
CA GLN A 14 21.86 -5.23 -8.96
C GLN A 14 21.25 -3.82 -8.86
N ASP A 15 21.07 -3.12 -9.97
CA ASP A 15 20.28 -1.91 -10.15
C ASP A 15 18.81 -2.22 -10.48
N THR A 16 18.52 -3.45 -10.88
CA THR A 16 17.20 -4.07 -10.79
C THR A 16 16.68 -4.05 -9.35
N ASP A 17 17.33 -4.94 -8.64
CA ASP A 17 16.97 -5.54 -7.36
C ASP A 17 17.13 -4.55 -6.21
N ALA A 18 18.14 -3.68 -6.24
CA ALA A 18 18.34 -2.68 -5.19
C ALA A 18 17.26 -1.60 -5.21
N PHE A 19 16.76 -1.21 -6.38
CA PHE A 19 15.69 -0.21 -6.51
C PHE A 19 14.35 -0.81 -6.12
N PHE A 20 14.04 -2.04 -6.57
CA PHE A 20 12.84 -2.74 -6.12
C PHE A 20 12.88 -3.14 -4.64
N ALA A 21 14.05 -3.47 -4.08
CA ALA A 21 14.20 -3.71 -2.64
C ALA A 21 14.02 -2.43 -1.82
N ARG A 22 14.55 -1.29 -2.29
CA ARG A 22 14.32 0.01 -1.65
C ARG A 22 12.84 0.43 -1.74
N SER A 23 12.23 0.22 -2.91
CA SER A 23 10.81 0.47 -3.15
C SER A 23 9.92 -0.39 -2.25
N SER A 24 10.19 -1.69 -2.17
CA SER A 24 9.39 -2.63 -1.38
C SER A 24 9.42 -2.28 0.10
N ASN A 25 10.60 -1.95 0.64
CA ASN A 25 10.73 -1.51 2.03
C ASN A 25 9.97 -0.21 2.32
N VAL A 26 9.93 0.72 1.36
CA VAL A 26 9.17 1.97 1.49
C VAL A 26 7.66 1.71 1.43
N ILE A 27 7.22 0.84 0.52
CA ILE A 27 5.81 0.46 0.37
C ILE A 27 5.31 -0.26 1.63
N GLU A 28 6.08 -1.21 2.18
CA GLU A 28 5.73 -1.91 3.43
C GLU A 28 5.65 -0.94 4.62
N LEU A 29 6.58 0.01 4.73
CA LEU A 29 6.55 1.03 5.79
C LEU A 29 5.31 1.93 5.66
N ILE A 30 4.99 2.39 4.45
CA ILE A 30 3.81 3.23 4.19
C ILE A 30 2.53 2.43 4.44
N LEU A 31 2.45 1.17 3.97
CA LEU A 31 1.30 0.29 4.19
C LEU A 31 1.09 0.00 5.68
N ALA A 32 2.16 -0.19 6.46
CA ALA A 32 2.07 -0.39 7.90
C ALA A 32 1.46 0.84 8.61
N ILE A 33 1.91 2.04 8.25
CA ILE A 33 1.38 3.29 8.82
C ILE A 33 -0.07 3.52 8.37
N VAL A 34 -0.35 3.35 7.08
CA VAL A 34 -1.70 3.52 6.50
C VAL A 34 -2.68 2.52 7.11
N GLY A 35 -2.28 1.26 7.33
CA GLY A 35 -3.12 0.25 7.97
C GLY A 35 -3.55 0.66 9.38
N ILE A 36 -2.62 1.16 10.20
CA ILE A 36 -2.93 1.65 11.55
C ILE A 36 -3.89 2.86 11.48
N VAL A 37 -3.59 3.84 10.63
CA VAL A 37 -4.42 5.05 10.48
C VAL A 37 -5.83 4.71 9.97
N ALA A 38 -5.95 3.77 9.03
CA ALA A 38 -7.23 3.32 8.49
C ALA A 38 -8.13 2.74 9.60
N VAL A 39 -7.58 1.91 10.48
CA VAL A 39 -8.33 1.36 11.63
C VAL A 39 -8.84 2.47 12.54
N PHE A 40 -8.02 3.48 12.85
CA PHE A 40 -8.45 4.62 13.67
C PHE A 40 -9.59 5.43 13.04
N ILE A 41 -9.52 5.70 11.73
CA ILE A 41 -10.55 6.46 11.02
C ILE A 41 -11.87 5.70 11.01
N VAL A 42 -11.85 4.39 10.74
CA VAL A 42 -13.05 3.55 10.76
C VAL A 42 -13.64 3.49 12.17
N MET A 43 -12.80 3.28 13.19
CA MET A 43 -13.22 3.24 14.60
C MET A 43 -13.89 4.55 15.03
N TYR A 44 -13.24 5.69 14.77
CA TYR A 44 -13.76 7.00 15.18
C TYR A 44 -15.10 7.32 14.52
N ASN A 45 -15.21 7.14 13.20
CA ASN A 45 -16.47 7.40 12.50
C ASN A 45 -17.56 6.40 12.89
N GLY A 46 -17.23 5.13 13.06
CA GLY A 46 -18.17 4.09 13.45
C GLY A 46 -18.76 4.30 14.85
N LEU A 47 -17.91 4.58 15.85
CA LEU A 47 -18.36 4.85 17.22
C LEU A 47 -19.21 6.11 17.29
N MET A 48 -18.83 7.16 16.56
CA MET A 48 -19.54 8.44 16.60
C MET A 48 -20.92 8.38 15.93
N ILE A 49 -21.14 7.47 14.97
CA ILE A 49 -22.48 7.19 14.41
C ILE A 49 -23.38 6.55 15.48
N ILE A 50 -22.84 5.63 16.28
CA ILE A 50 -23.59 4.90 17.33
C ILE A 50 -23.90 5.82 18.53
N ILE A 51 -22.93 6.64 18.93
CA ILE A 51 -23.03 7.52 20.11
C ILE A 51 -23.69 8.86 19.77
N GLY A 52 -23.75 9.24 18.48
CA GLY A 52 -24.07 10.59 17.98
C GLY A 52 -25.44 11.16 18.34
N GLY A 53 -26.35 10.37 18.92
CA GLY A 53 -27.64 10.85 19.40
C GLY A 53 -28.55 11.40 18.29
N SER A 54 -29.71 11.93 18.67
CA SER A 54 -30.78 12.35 17.76
C SER A 54 -30.48 13.57 16.86
N ASP A 55 -29.23 14.05 16.80
CA ASP A 55 -28.83 15.16 15.91
C ASP A 55 -28.39 14.61 14.54
N PRO A 56 -29.26 14.66 13.52
CA PRO A 56 -29.00 14.06 12.22
C PRO A 56 -27.79 14.69 11.52
N LYS A 57 -27.46 15.96 11.78
CA LYS A 57 -26.33 16.64 11.13
C LYS A 57 -24.98 16.07 11.56
N LYS A 58 -24.88 15.61 12.81
CA LYS A 58 -23.64 14.98 13.30
C LYS A 58 -23.49 13.60 12.68
N ILE A 59 -24.55 12.80 12.70
CA ILE A 59 -24.54 11.46 12.10
C ILE A 59 -24.17 11.54 10.61
N GLU A 60 -24.79 12.44 9.86
CA GLU A 60 -24.54 12.59 8.43
C GLU A 60 -23.06 12.93 8.14
N LYS A 61 -22.44 13.80 8.94
CA LYS A 61 -21.01 14.11 8.81
C LYS A 61 -20.13 12.86 8.96
N HIS A 62 -20.45 11.98 9.91
CA HIS A 62 -19.68 10.77 10.16
C HIS A 62 -19.96 9.67 9.12
N ILE A 63 -21.17 9.60 8.57
CA ILE A 63 -21.51 8.73 7.44
C ILE A 63 -20.69 9.11 6.21
N HIS A 64 -20.56 10.41 5.90
CA HIS A 64 -19.67 10.87 4.83
C HIS A 64 -18.23 10.44 5.11
N GLY A 65 -17.74 10.59 6.35
CA GLY A 65 -16.41 10.11 6.75
C GLY A 65 -16.21 8.61 6.52
N LEU A 66 -17.23 7.79 6.78
CA LEU A 66 -17.18 6.34 6.54
C LEU A 66 -17.18 6.00 5.04
N ILE A 67 -17.93 6.73 4.22
CA ILE A 67 -17.93 6.58 2.75
C ILE A 67 -16.53 6.87 2.20
N TRP A 68 -15.87 7.94 2.67
CA TRP A 68 -14.49 8.25 2.28
C TRP A 68 -13.50 7.16 2.70
N ALA A 69 -13.69 6.54 3.88
CA ALA A 69 -12.87 5.41 4.30
C ALA A 69 -13.03 4.20 3.36
N MET A 70 -14.25 3.87 2.93
CA MET A 70 -14.48 2.81 1.94
C MET A 70 -13.86 3.12 0.58
N VAL A 71 -13.96 4.38 0.12
CA VAL A 71 -13.31 4.81 -1.12
C VAL A 71 -11.80 4.63 -1.04
N GLY A 72 -11.17 4.93 0.11
CA GLY A 72 -9.74 4.68 0.33
C GLY A 72 -9.35 3.21 0.14
N ILE A 73 -10.14 2.28 0.67
CA ILE A 73 -9.92 0.83 0.48
C ILE A 73 -10.04 0.46 -1.01
N ALA A 74 -11.08 0.96 -1.69
CA ALA A 74 -11.27 0.72 -3.12
C ALA A 74 -10.10 1.23 -3.97
N VAL A 75 -9.55 2.40 -3.64
CA VAL A 75 -8.38 2.98 -4.33
C VAL A 75 -7.13 2.12 -4.13
N VAL A 76 -6.90 1.58 -2.92
CA VAL A 76 -5.76 0.67 -2.67
C VAL A 76 -5.88 -0.59 -3.53
N LEU A 77 -7.07 -1.19 -3.62
CA LEU A 77 -7.30 -2.36 -4.47
C LEU A 77 -7.05 -2.06 -5.95
N LEU A 78 -7.51 -0.90 -6.43
CA LEU A 78 -7.27 -0.46 -7.81
C LEU A 78 -5.78 -0.17 -8.08
N SER A 79 -5.08 0.42 -7.12
CA SER A 79 -3.63 0.68 -7.24
C SER A 79 -2.85 -0.62 -7.48
N TYR A 80 -3.16 -1.68 -6.73
CA TYR A 80 -2.53 -2.98 -6.93
C TYR A 80 -2.77 -3.55 -8.34
N ALA A 81 -4.00 -3.44 -8.85
CA ALA A 81 -4.31 -3.89 -10.21
C ALA A 81 -3.49 -3.12 -11.26
N LEU A 82 -3.38 -1.80 -11.11
CA LEU A 82 -2.61 -0.95 -12.02
C LEU A 82 -1.10 -1.24 -11.96
N VAL A 83 -0.52 -1.42 -10.78
CA VAL A 83 0.91 -1.76 -10.64
C VAL A 83 1.20 -3.09 -11.34
N ASN A 84 0.37 -4.11 -11.10
CA ASN A 84 0.53 -5.41 -11.75
C ASN A 84 0.34 -5.31 -13.28
N PHE A 85 -0.58 -4.47 -13.75
CA PHE A 85 -0.76 -4.21 -15.19
C PHE A 85 0.49 -3.58 -15.81
N VAL A 86 1.08 -2.58 -15.15
CA VAL A 86 2.32 -1.93 -15.63
C VAL A 86 3.49 -2.92 -15.61
N LEU A 87 3.65 -3.70 -14.54
CA LEU A 87 4.70 -4.74 -14.48
C LEU A 87 4.51 -5.80 -15.57
N GLY A 88 3.29 -6.27 -15.81
CA GLY A 88 2.98 -7.22 -16.89
C GLY A 88 3.28 -6.64 -18.28
N ALA A 89 2.91 -5.37 -18.50
CA ALA A 89 3.19 -4.66 -19.75
C ALA A 89 4.71 -4.47 -19.99
N LEU A 90 5.49 -4.21 -18.94
CA LEU A 90 6.95 -4.03 -19.04
C LEU A 90 7.70 -5.35 -19.19
N THR A 91 7.21 -6.43 -18.57
CA THR A 91 7.83 -7.77 -18.63
C THR A 91 7.42 -8.56 -19.88
N GLY A 92 6.55 -8.00 -20.73
CA GLY A 92 6.12 -8.62 -21.98
C GLY A 92 5.28 -9.89 -21.79
N THR A 93 4.74 -10.11 -20.59
CA THR A 93 3.86 -11.25 -20.29
C THR A 93 2.41 -10.87 -20.59
N ALA A 94 2.14 -10.54 -21.84
CA ALA A 94 0.78 -10.45 -22.39
C ALA A 94 0.37 -11.81 -22.97
#